data_AF-A0A962M424-F1
#
_entry.id   AF-A0A962M424-F1
#
_cell.length_a   1.000
_cell.length_b   1.000
_cell.length_c   1.000
_cell.angle_alpha   90.00
_cell.angle_beta   90.00
_cell.angle_gamma   90.00
#
_symmetry.space_group_name_H-M   'P 1'
#
loop_
_entity.id
_entity.type
_entity.pdbx_description
1 polymer ?
#
loop_
_entity_poly.entity_id
_entity_poly.type
_entity_poly.pdbx_seq_one_letter_code
_entity_poly.pdbx_strand_id
1 'polypeptide(L)'
;MEDNRIRTYRDLTVQIKGLLDRQGAPSTSSRFSEYLIYDTILDERTSYLKRTKVQRQGIGQQNIQTIACVKLEDADTNISPGQPPSGCRWLKSVKPIPKVINLTSVTNSNANFKADYVEWSQYKTKLYSRSNTKETRYYTFLDTGEGSYLYLYNDDFLENVSLTGLWENPNHAAYYTDCDETDRQKFLRCNPFETPLYMDGDIVDVVFKMTFDFLVRSTPASGVDIDADSLENSGGVPQTKIN
;
A
#
# COMPACT_ATOMS: atom_id res chain seq x y z
N MET A 1 -19.30 -26.94 -0.70
CA MET A 1 -19.85 -25.57 -0.82
C MET A 1 -18.65 -24.67 -0.64
N GLU A 2 -18.01 -24.27 -1.73
CA GLU A 2 -16.82 -23.41 -1.65
C GLU A 2 -17.26 -22.05 -1.11
N ASP A 3 -16.66 -21.67 0.02
CA ASP A 3 -16.82 -20.36 0.63
C ASP A 3 -16.20 -19.32 -0.31
N ASN A 4 -17.03 -18.70 -1.15
CA ASN A 4 -16.61 -17.71 -2.14
C ASN A 4 -16.33 -16.34 -1.48
N ARG A 5 -15.74 -16.37 -0.28
CA ARG A 5 -15.41 -15.19 0.53
C ARG A 5 -14.09 -14.62 0.04
N ILE A 6 -14.13 -13.34 -0.32
CA ILE A 6 -12.92 -12.56 -0.64
C ILE A 6 -12.09 -12.44 0.65
N ARG A 7 -10.86 -12.97 0.63
CA ARG A 7 -9.93 -12.84 1.76
C ARG A 7 -9.54 -11.38 1.96
N THR A 8 -9.50 -10.95 3.22
CA THR A 8 -9.09 -9.61 3.62
C THR A 8 -7.77 -9.63 4.38
N TYR A 9 -7.21 -8.44 4.60
CA TYR A 9 -6.04 -8.30 5.47
C TYR A 9 -6.31 -8.78 6.91
N ARG A 10 -7.55 -8.68 7.40
CA ARG A 10 -7.95 -9.27 8.69
C ARG A 10 -7.67 -10.76 8.72
N ASP A 11 -8.09 -11.49 7.69
CA ASP A 11 -7.98 -12.95 7.67
C ASP A 11 -6.50 -13.37 7.75
N LEU A 12 -5.62 -12.65 7.05
CA LEU A 12 -4.17 -12.89 7.08
C LEU A 12 -3.56 -12.52 8.44
N THR A 13 -3.93 -11.37 9.00
CA THR A 13 -3.48 -10.92 10.33
C THR A 13 -3.87 -11.92 11.42
N VAL A 14 -5.12 -12.37 11.43
CA VAL A 14 -5.63 -13.35 12.42
C VAL A 14 -4.89 -14.69 12.26
N GLN A 15 -4.63 -15.12 11.02
CA GLN A 15 -3.87 -16.34 10.76
C GLN A 15 -2.44 -16.26 11.31
N ILE A 16 -1.72 -15.17 11.03
CA ILE A 16 -0.36 -14.97 11.56
C ILE A 16 -0.37 -14.89 13.09
N LYS A 17 -1.31 -14.12 13.65
CA LYS A 17 -1.46 -13.98 15.11
C LYS A 17 -1.71 -15.33 15.79
N GLY A 18 -2.64 -16.13 15.27
CA GLY A 18 -2.95 -17.45 15.82
C GLY A 18 -1.76 -18.42 15.80
N LEU A 19 -0.82 -18.26 14.86
CA LEU A 19 0.40 -19.08 14.79
C LEU A 19 1.52 -18.57 15.71
N LEU A 20 1.53 -17.28 16.03
CA LEU A 20 2.50 -16.68 16.96
C LEU A 20 2.10 -16.92 18.43
N ASP A 21 0.80 -17.03 18.71
CA ASP A 21 0.30 -17.27 20.05
C ASP A 21 0.51 -18.74 20.46
N ARG A 22 1.38 -18.96 21.46
CA ARG A 22 1.80 -20.30 21.96
C ARG A 22 0.65 -21.21 22.43
N GLN A 23 -0.54 -20.68 22.66
CA GLN A 23 -1.69 -21.41 23.20
C GLN A 23 -2.69 -21.86 22.13
N GLY A 24 -2.45 -21.58 20.83
CA GLY A 24 -3.33 -22.01 19.75
C GLY A 24 -4.71 -21.34 19.72
N ALA A 25 -4.94 -20.35 20.58
CA ALA A 25 -6.11 -19.48 20.58
C ALA A 25 -5.63 -18.02 20.60
N PRO A 26 -6.22 -17.11 19.81
CA PRO A 26 -5.91 -15.69 19.87
C PRO A 26 -6.38 -15.16 21.23
N SER A 27 -5.47 -15.08 22.20
CA SER A 27 -5.75 -14.40 23.46
C SER A 27 -5.69 -12.89 23.22
N THR A 28 -6.43 -12.11 24.01
CA THR A 28 -6.28 -10.65 24.05
C THR A 28 -4.91 -10.21 24.59
N SER A 29 -4.11 -11.16 25.11
CA SER A 29 -2.75 -11.00 25.61
C SER A 29 -1.67 -11.44 24.60
N SER A 30 -1.96 -11.41 23.30
CA SER A 30 -0.96 -11.71 22.26
C SER A 30 0.21 -10.72 22.35
N ARG A 31 1.44 -11.24 22.18
CA ARG A 31 2.67 -10.43 22.22
C ARG A 31 2.67 -9.30 21.19
N PHE A 32 2.03 -9.55 20.04
CA PHE A 32 1.95 -8.60 18.93
C PHE A 32 0.52 -8.10 18.80
N SER A 33 0.36 -6.78 18.63
CA SER A 33 -0.94 -6.20 18.29
C SER A 33 -1.31 -6.55 16.84
N GLU A 34 -2.61 -6.61 16.56
CA GLU A 34 -3.10 -6.86 15.19
C GLU A 34 -2.64 -5.76 14.22
N TYR A 35 -2.56 -4.52 14.69
CA TYR A 35 -2.03 -3.39 13.93
C TYR A 35 -0.57 -3.59 13.53
N LEU A 36 0.29 -4.03 14.46
CA LEU A 36 1.70 -4.27 14.16
C LEU A 36 1.87 -5.38 13.11
N ILE A 37 1.12 -6.48 13.25
CA ILE A 37 1.14 -7.58 12.26
C ILE A 37 0.68 -7.05 10.90
N TYR A 38 -0.42 -6.30 10.87
CA TYR A 38 -0.98 -5.73 9.66
C TYR A 38 -0.03 -4.75 8.95
N ASP A 39 0.58 -3.83 9.69
CA ASP A 39 1.56 -2.89 9.13
C ASP A 39 2.77 -3.65 8.57
N THR A 40 3.24 -4.69 9.28
CA THR A 40 4.32 -5.57 8.81
C THR A 40 3.92 -6.31 7.52
N ILE A 41 2.67 -6.77 7.37
CA ILE A 41 2.18 -7.36 6.11
C ILE A 41 2.30 -6.35 4.97
N LEU A 42 1.89 -5.11 5.18
CA LEU A 42 1.94 -4.06 4.16
C LEU A 42 3.38 -3.70 3.76
N ASP A 43 4.27 -3.62 4.75
CA ASP A 43 5.69 -3.33 4.54
C ASP A 43 6.39 -4.46 3.77
N GLU A 44 6.19 -5.70 4.20
CA GLU A 44 6.79 -6.88 3.54
C GLU A 44 6.22 -7.09 2.14
N ARG A 45 4.92 -6.86 1.93
CA ARG A 45 4.30 -6.80 0.59
C ARG A 45 4.99 -5.77 -0.28
N THR A 46 5.14 -4.54 0.22
CA THR A 46 5.76 -3.45 -0.53
C THR A 46 7.21 -3.77 -0.89
N SER A 47 7.97 -4.30 0.08
CA SER A 47 9.35 -4.74 -0.09
C SER A 47 9.49 -5.84 -1.15
N TYR A 48 8.65 -6.87 -1.10
CA TYR A 48 8.62 -7.95 -2.07
C TYR A 48 8.29 -7.45 -3.49
N LEU A 49 7.23 -6.66 -3.63
CA LEU A 49 6.79 -6.14 -4.93
C LEU A 49 7.81 -5.20 -5.57
N LYS A 50 8.45 -4.33 -4.79
CA LYS A 50 9.55 -3.47 -5.28
C LYS A 50 10.72 -4.30 -5.82
N ARG A 51 11.12 -5.36 -5.10
CA ARG A 51 12.19 -6.27 -5.55
C ARG A 51 11.81 -7.01 -6.82
N THR A 52 10.59 -7.54 -6.88
CA THR A 52 10.02 -8.23 -8.04
C THR A 52 10.04 -7.34 -9.28
N LYS A 53 9.63 -6.07 -9.13
CA LYS A 53 9.70 -5.06 -10.20
C LYS A 53 11.13 -4.81 -10.68
N VAL A 54 12.08 -4.62 -9.76
CA VAL A 54 13.50 -4.42 -10.11
C VAL A 54 14.06 -5.62 -10.87
N GLN A 55 13.66 -6.83 -10.48
CA GLN A 55 14.03 -8.09 -11.14
C GLN A 55 13.27 -8.33 -12.45
N ARG A 56 12.35 -7.43 -12.84
CA ARG A 56 11.49 -7.53 -14.05
C ARG A 56 10.68 -8.82 -14.10
N GLN A 57 10.37 -9.38 -12.94
CA GLN A 57 9.42 -10.48 -12.82
C GLN A 57 8.02 -9.92 -13.06
N GLY A 58 7.19 -10.67 -13.78
CA GLY A 58 5.80 -10.29 -14.01
C GLY A 58 5.06 -10.15 -12.69
N ILE A 59 4.15 -9.18 -12.62
CA ILE A 59 3.26 -8.98 -11.47
C ILE A 59 1.86 -9.32 -11.94
N GLY A 60 1.19 -10.25 -11.25
CA GLY A 60 -0.14 -10.67 -11.65
C GLY A 60 -1.19 -9.58 -11.40
N GLN A 61 -2.31 -9.72 -12.11
CA GLN A 61 -3.33 -8.69 -12.21
C GLN A 61 -4.06 -8.44 -10.88
N GLN A 62 -4.08 -9.40 -9.95
CA GLN A 62 -4.75 -9.24 -8.64
C GLN A 62 -4.01 -8.29 -7.70
N ASN A 63 -2.76 -7.91 -8.01
CA ASN A 63 -2.04 -6.86 -7.27
C ASN A 63 -2.38 -5.45 -7.76
N ILE A 64 -3.00 -5.32 -8.94
CA ILE A 64 -3.23 -4.05 -9.60
C ILE A 64 -4.58 -3.50 -9.14
N GLN A 65 -4.61 -2.21 -8.81
CA GLN A 65 -5.82 -1.52 -8.43
C GLN A 65 -6.02 -0.27 -9.27
N THR A 66 -7.28 0.06 -9.48
CA THR A 66 -7.70 1.27 -10.15
C THR A 66 -8.28 2.26 -9.15
N ILE A 67 -7.67 3.44 -9.06
CA ILE A 67 -8.30 4.62 -8.49
C ILE A 67 -9.18 5.19 -9.61
N ALA A 68 -10.50 5.07 -9.45
CA ALA A 68 -11.44 5.38 -10.53
C ALA A 68 -11.49 6.88 -10.85
N CYS A 69 -11.27 7.75 -9.86
CA CYS A 69 -11.47 9.19 -10.03
C CYS A 69 -10.47 10.00 -9.21
N VAL A 70 -9.60 10.70 -9.93
CA VAL A 70 -8.64 11.69 -9.44
C VAL A 70 -9.03 13.02 -10.08
N LYS A 71 -9.39 14.01 -9.27
CA LYS A 71 -9.77 15.32 -9.79
C LYS A 71 -8.52 16.09 -10.18
N LEU A 72 -8.65 16.87 -11.25
CA LEU A 72 -7.60 17.69 -11.79
C LEU A 72 -7.99 19.17 -11.73
N GLU A 73 -7.00 20.02 -11.50
CA GLU A 73 -7.07 21.47 -11.56
C GLU A 73 -5.94 22.01 -12.45
N ASP A 74 -6.08 23.23 -12.96
CA ASP A 74 -4.98 23.86 -13.68
C ASP A 74 -3.77 24.04 -12.75
N ALA A 75 -2.60 23.56 -13.18
CA ALA A 75 -1.38 23.67 -12.41
C ALA A 75 -0.90 25.12 -12.33
N ASP A 76 -0.30 25.51 -11.21
CA ASP A 76 0.36 26.81 -11.10
C ASP A 76 1.48 26.92 -12.15
N THR A 77 1.40 27.99 -12.94
CA THR A 77 2.42 28.40 -13.91
C THR A 77 3.84 28.41 -13.34
N ASN A 78 4.02 28.72 -12.06
CA ASN A 78 5.34 28.80 -11.42
C ASN A 78 5.99 27.44 -11.18
N ILE A 79 5.19 26.39 -11.00
CA ILE A 79 5.69 25.03 -10.74
C ILE A 79 5.92 24.29 -12.06
N SER A 80 5.30 24.73 -13.16
CA SER A 80 5.45 24.06 -14.46
C SER A 80 6.90 24.10 -15.00
N PRO A 81 7.39 23.06 -15.72
CA PRO A 81 8.73 23.00 -16.30
C PRO A 81 9.03 24.06 -17.38
N GLY A 82 8.05 24.91 -17.67
CA GLY A 82 8.07 25.94 -18.71
C GLY A 82 6.65 26.25 -19.18
N GLN A 83 6.49 27.39 -19.84
CA GLN A 83 5.21 27.78 -20.42
C GLN A 83 4.84 26.79 -21.54
N PRO A 84 3.66 26.14 -21.45
CA PRO A 84 3.24 25.20 -22.47
C PRO A 84 3.09 25.93 -23.83
N PRO A 85 3.39 25.24 -24.96
CA PRO A 85 3.03 25.71 -26.29
C PRO A 85 1.55 26.11 -26.38
N SER A 86 1.23 26.99 -27.32
CA SER A 86 -0.16 27.47 -27.52
C SER A 86 -1.13 26.30 -27.72
N GLY A 87 -2.14 26.23 -26.85
CA GLY A 87 -3.17 25.18 -26.85
C GLY A 87 -2.94 24.03 -25.88
N CYS A 88 -1.74 23.88 -25.30
CA CYS A 88 -1.48 22.89 -24.26
C CYS A 88 -1.58 23.51 -22.87
N ARG A 89 -1.87 22.68 -21.87
CA ARG A 89 -1.98 23.07 -20.47
C ARG A 89 -1.32 22.05 -19.56
N TRP A 90 -1.06 22.50 -18.34
CA TRP A 90 -0.64 21.65 -17.24
C TRP A 90 -1.80 21.48 -16.29
N LEU A 91 -2.16 20.24 -16.03
CA LEU A 91 -3.13 19.85 -15.03
C LEU A 91 -2.42 19.19 -13.86
N LYS A 92 -2.91 19.43 -12.66
CA LYS A 92 -2.39 18.87 -11.40
C LYS A 92 -3.52 18.16 -10.67
N SER A 93 -3.25 17.04 -10.00
CA SER A 93 -4.23 16.46 -9.08
C SER A 93 -4.54 17.42 -7.93
N VAL A 94 -5.81 17.49 -7.52
CA VAL A 94 -6.23 18.33 -6.39
C VAL A 94 -5.67 17.78 -5.08
N LYS A 95 -5.66 16.44 -4.93
CA LYS A 95 -5.13 15.74 -3.77
C LYS A 95 -3.83 14.99 -4.08
N PRO A 96 -3.00 14.72 -3.04
CA PRO A 96 -1.81 13.90 -3.20
C PRO A 96 -2.20 12.45 -3.51
N ILE A 97 -1.52 11.87 -4.50
CA ILE A 97 -1.72 10.50 -4.94
C ILE A 97 -0.96 9.54 -4.01
N PRO A 98 -1.55 8.37 -3.67
CA PRO A 98 -0.84 7.33 -2.93
C PRO A 98 0.48 6.94 -3.61
N LYS A 99 1.47 6.56 -2.81
CA LYS A 99 2.75 6.08 -3.34
C LYS A 99 2.54 4.87 -4.24
N VAL A 100 3.06 4.97 -5.45
CA VAL A 100 2.90 3.97 -6.50
C VAL A 100 4.23 3.23 -6.73
N ILE A 101 4.18 1.91 -6.71
CA ILE A 101 5.33 1.07 -7.12
C ILE A 101 5.44 1.08 -8.64
N ASN A 102 4.32 0.89 -9.33
CA ASN A 102 4.25 0.93 -10.79
C ASN A 102 2.90 1.42 -11.28
N LEU A 103 2.86 2.51 -12.04
CA LEU A 103 1.64 2.94 -12.70
C LEU A 103 1.52 2.24 -14.06
N THR A 104 0.40 1.58 -14.30
CA THR A 104 0.12 0.83 -15.54
C THR A 104 -0.55 1.73 -16.57
N SER A 105 -1.48 2.58 -16.15
CA SER A 105 -2.14 3.53 -17.03
C SER A 105 -2.68 4.75 -16.29
N VAL A 106 -2.71 5.87 -17.02
CA VAL A 106 -3.49 7.07 -16.72
C VAL A 106 -4.50 7.23 -17.84
N THR A 107 -5.79 7.12 -17.53
CA THR A 107 -6.87 7.18 -18.52
C THR A 107 -8.00 8.07 -18.05
N ASN A 108 -8.87 8.52 -18.95
CA ASN A 108 -10.12 9.17 -18.57
C ASN A 108 -11.28 8.17 -18.59
N SER A 109 -12.49 8.60 -18.22
CA SER A 109 -13.70 7.76 -18.18
C SER A 109 -14.05 7.09 -19.52
N ASN A 110 -13.65 7.71 -20.63
CA ASN A 110 -13.88 7.18 -21.99
C ASN A 110 -12.74 6.29 -22.50
N ALA A 111 -11.69 6.07 -21.70
CA ALA A 111 -10.49 5.30 -22.05
C ALA A 111 -9.79 5.74 -23.36
N ASN A 112 -10.07 6.95 -23.87
CA ASN A 112 -9.46 7.51 -25.07
C ASN A 112 -8.27 8.43 -24.75
N PHE A 113 -8.06 8.72 -23.47
CA PHE A 113 -6.87 9.37 -22.97
C PHE A 113 -5.86 8.33 -22.50
N LYS A 114 -4.62 8.46 -22.97
CA LYS A 114 -3.46 7.72 -22.47
C LYS A 114 -2.28 8.67 -22.45
N ALA A 115 -1.63 8.78 -21.30
CA ALA A 115 -0.44 9.58 -21.13
C ALA A 115 0.77 8.68 -20.83
N ASP A 116 1.94 9.09 -21.32
CA ASP A 116 3.20 8.39 -21.06
C ASP A 116 3.96 9.06 -19.91
N TYR A 117 4.65 8.23 -19.11
CA TYR A 117 5.47 8.73 -18.01
C TYR A 117 6.70 9.46 -18.53
N VAL A 118 6.96 10.65 -17.99
CA VAL A 118 8.20 11.39 -18.18
C VAL A 118 8.69 11.85 -16.83
N GLU A 119 9.97 11.58 -16.54
CA GLU A 119 10.59 12.08 -15.31
C GLU A 119 10.63 13.62 -15.33
N TRP A 120 10.36 14.25 -14.18
CA TRP A 120 10.32 15.71 -14.06
C TRP A 120 11.56 16.41 -14.64
N SER A 121 12.74 15.85 -14.37
CA SER A 121 14.04 16.37 -14.86
C SER A 121 14.17 16.34 -16.39
N GLN A 122 13.48 15.41 -17.06
CA GLN A 122 13.53 15.19 -18.50
C GLN A 122 12.38 15.86 -19.25
N TYR A 123 11.40 16.40 -18.51
CA TYR A 123 10.16 16.89 -19.07
C TYR A 123 10.39 18.03 -20.07
N LYS A 124 11.24 19.00 -19.71
CA LYS A 124 11.63 20.09 -20.60
C LYS A 124 12.19 19.58 -21.93
N THR A 125 13.13 18.65 -21.87
CA THR A 125 13.77 18.05 -23.05
C THR A 125 12.77 17.30 -23.92
N LYS A 126 11.84 16.58 -23.32
CA LYS A 126 10.78 15.85 -24.04
C LYS A 126 9.80 16.80 -24.73
N LEU A 127 9.40 17.88 -24.07
CA LEU A 127 8.47 18.86 -24.63
C LEU A 127 9.05 19.61 -25.84
N TYR A 128 10.34 19.94 -25.82
CA TYR A 128 11.01 20.59 -26.95
C TYR A 128 11.61 19.59 -27.97
N SER A 129 11.36 18.29 -27.79
CA SER A 129 11.82 17.29 -28.75
C SER A 129 11.03 17.37 -30.06
N ARG A 130 11.70 17.08 -31.18
CA ARG A 130 11.05 17.06 -32.52
C ARG A 130 9.97 15.99 -32.64
N SER A 131 9.99 14.97 -31.78
CA SER A 131 8.98 13.92 -31.69
C SER A 131 7.72 14.34 -30.93
N ASN A 132 7.71 15.51 -30.29
CA ASN A 132 6.54 15.99 -29.58
C ASN A 132 5.50 16.51 -30.59
N THR A 133 4.33 15.91 -30.58
CA THR A 133 3.18 16.31 -31.41
C THR A 133 2.11 16.94 -30.53
N LYS A 134 1.12 17.60 -31.12
CA LYS A 134 0.01 18.18 -30.35
C LYS A 134 -0.79 17.13 -29.56
N GLU A 135 -0.88 15.91 -30.10
CA GLU A 135 -1.59 14.78 -29.49
C GLU A 135 -0.80 14.10 -28.36
N THR A 136 0.45 14.53 -28.13
CA THR A 136 1.32 13.89 -27.17
C THR A 136 0.93 14.27 -25.75
N ARG A 137 0.67 13.24 -24.94
CA ARG A 137 0.17 13.37 -23.57
C ARG A 137 1.19 12.76 -22.63
N TYR A 138 1.59 13.52 -21.62
CA TYR A 138 2.60 13.10 -20.68
C TYR A 138 2.11 13.24 -19.25
N TYR A 139 2.65 12.43 -18.36
CA TYR A 139 2.42 12.56 -16.93
C TYR A 139 3.71 12.43 -16.13
N THR A 140 3.73 13.03 -14.96
CA THR A 140 4.83 12.97 -13.99
C THR A 140 4.27 13.06 -12.57
N PHE A 141 5.08 12.69 -11.61
CA PHE A 141 4.83 12.93 -10.20
C PHE A 141 5.81 13.98 -9.68
N LEU A 142 5.33 14.85 -8.81
CA LEU A 142 6.17 15.82 -8.10
C LEU A 142 5.76 15.84 -6.64
N ASP A 143 6.74 15.68 -5.75
CA ASP A 143 6.54 15.81 -4.30
C ASP A 143 6.72 17.28 -3.89
N THR A 144 5.70 17.87 -3.28
CA THR A 144 5.72 19.26 -2.82
C THR A 144 6.06 19.39 -1.32
N GLY A 145 6.39 18.28 -0.64
CA GLY A 145 6.57 18.21 0.81
C GLY A 145 5.28 17.92 1.57
N GLU A 146 4.12 18.24 0.99
CA GLU A 146 2.79 17.87 1.50
C GLU A 146 2.30 16.52 0.93
N GLY A 147 3.00 16.00 -0.08
CA GLY A 147 2.68 14.75 -0.74
C GLY A 147 3.07 14.77 -2.22
N SER A 148 2.92 13.60 -2.86
CA SER A 148 3.19 13.43 -4.29
C SER A 148 1.93 13.73 -5.09
N TYR A 149 2.00 14.71 -5.99
CA TYR A 149 0.90 15.09 -6.87
C TYR A 149 1.13 14.59 -8.29
N LEU A 150 0.04 14.24 -8.99
CA LEU A 150 0.08 13.93 -10.41
C LEU A 150 0.07 15.22 -11.20
N TYR A 151 0.99 15.35 -12.16
CA TYR A 151 0.98 16.42 -13.16
C TYR A 151 0.79 15.81 -14.54
N LEU A 152 -0.09 16.40 -15.32
CA LEU A 152 -0.44 16.00 -16.67
C LEU A 152 -0.18 17.15 -17.63
N TYR A 153 0.44 16.84 -18.76
CA TYR A 153 0.58 17.74 -19.89
C TYR A 153 -0.27 17.20 -21.04
N ASN A 154 -1.20 18.01 -21.50
CA ASN A 154 -2.10 17.68 -22.62
C ASN A 154 -2.69 18.96 -23.24
N ASP A 155 -3.49 18.79 -24.29
CA ASP A 155 -4.28 19.82 -24.98
C ASP A 155 -5.75 19.87 -24.51
N ASP A 156 -6.27 18.79 -23.93
CA ASP A 156 -7.63 18.68 -23.42
C ASP A 156 -7.79 19.23 -21.98
N PHE A 157 -8.93 19.87 -21.68
CA PHE A 157 -9.31 20.13 -20.28
C PHE A 157 -9.97 18.88 -19.70
N LEU A 158 -9.21 18.14 -18.89
CA LEU A 158 -9.71 16.96 -18.18
C LEU A 158 -10.05 17.35 -16.75
N GLU A 159 -11.30 17.14 -16.34
CA GLU A 159 -11.73 17.36 -14.96
C GLU A 159 -11.28 16.23 -14.03
N ASN A 160 -11.16 15.01 -14.57
CA ASN A 160 -10.71 13.85 -13.81
C ASN A 160 -10.01 12.81 -14.69
N VAL A 161 -9.22 11.97 -14.02
CA VAL A 161 -8.59 10.78 -14.60
C VAL A 161 -8.71 9.59 -13.65
N SER A 162 -8.59 8.40 -14.21
CA SER A 162 -8.42 7.14 -13.51
C SER A 162 -6.96 6.70 -13.57
N LEU A 163 -6.47 6.22 -12.43
CA LEU A 163 -5.10 5.70 -12.28
C LEU A 163 -5.17 4.21 -12.02
N THR A 164 -4.59 3.41 -12.90
CA THR A 164 -4.46 1.96 -12.69
C THR A 164 -3.02 1.62 -12.44
N GLY A 165 -2.73 0.94 -11.33
CA GLY A 165 -1.37 0.65 -10.95
C GLY A 165 -1.22 -0.25 -9.74
N LEU A 166 0.04 -0.52 -9.42
CA LEU A 166 0.50 -1.22 -8.26
C LEU A 166 0.90 -0.20 -7.19
N TRP A 167 0.19 -0.20 -6.07
CA TRP A 167 0.37 0.76 -4.98
C TRP A 167 1.20 0.15 -3.85
N GLU A 168 1.97 0.98 -3.14
CA GLU A 168 2.69 0.55 -1.94
C GLU A 168 1.71 0.07 -0.88
N ASN A 169 0.83 0.97 -0.44
CA ASN A 169 -0.28 0.64 0.43
C ASN A 169 -1.59 0.56 -0.38
N PRO A 170 -2.17 -0.63 -0.58
CA PRO A 170 -3.37 -0.80 -1.38
C PRO A 170 -4.62 -0.21 -0.72
N ASN A 171 -4.60 0.02 0.60
CA ASN A 171 -5.69 0.69 1.30
C ASN A 171 -5.80 2.16 0.88
N HIS A 172 -4.66 2.84 0.75
CA HIS A 172 -4.64 4.24 0.35
C HIS A 172 -5.28 4.44 -1.03
N ALA A 173 -5.11 3.48 -1.93
CA ALA A 173 -5.82 3.46 -3.21
C ALA A 173 -7.30 3.09 -3.05
N ALA A 174 -7.61 2.10 -2.21
CA ALA A 174 -8.98 1.62 -2.01
C ALA A 174 -9.93 2.67 -1.43
N TYR A 175 -9.47 3.55 -0.54
CA TYR A 175 -10.26 4.63 0.04
C TYR A 175 -9.91 6.02 -0.49
N TYR A 176 -9.19 6.12 -1.61
CA TYR A 176 -8.87 7.41 -2.22
C TYR A 176 -10.16 8.12 -2.66
N THR A 177 -10.39 9.33 -2.14
CA THR A 177 -11.65 10.07 -2.35
C THR A 177 -11.36 11.50 -2.80
N ASP A 178 -11.46 11.73 -4.11
CA ASP A 178 -11.28 13.06 -4.68
C ASP A 178 -12.54 13.55 -5.41
N CYS A 179 -13.25 12.60 -6.02
CA CYS A 179 -14.59 12.80 -6.55
C CYS A 179 -15.65 12.53 -5.47
N ASP A 180 -16.53 11.57 -5.69
CA ASP A 180 -17.56 11.21 -4.74
C ASP A 180 -17.14 10.01 -3.91
N GLU A 181 -17.28 10.15 -2.60
CA GLU A 181 -16.96 9.08 -1.68
C GLU A 181 -18.11 8.06 -1.60
N THR A 182 -17.82 6.82 -1.99
CA THR A 182 -18.72 5.68 -1.84
C THR A 182 -18.79 5.21 -0.39
N ASP A 183 -19.89 4.55 -0.01
CA ASP A 183 -20.03 3.98 1.33
C ASP A 183 -18.99 2.90 1.62
N ARG A 184 -18.55 2.17 0.58
CA ARG A 184 -17.45 1.20 0.71
C ARG A 184 -16.13 1.89 1.06
N GLN A 185 -15.81 3.02 0.44
CA GLN A 185 -14.61 3.80 0.77
C GLN A 185 -14.65 4.35 2.20
N LYS A 186 -15.81 4.87 2.65
CA LYS A 186 -16.02 5.30 4.05
C LYS A 186 -15.75 4.16 5.02
N PHE A 187 -16.33 3.00 4.74
CA PHE A 187 -16.19 1.81 5.57
C PHE A 187 -14.73 1.36 5.67
N LEU A 188 -14.02 1.28 4.54
CA LEU A 188 -12.62 0.86 4.49
C LEU A 188 -11.67 1.86 5.15
N ARG A 189 -11.96 3.16 5.07
CA ARG A 189 -11.18 4.19 5.77
C ARG A 189 -11.22 3.99 7.29
N CYS A 190 -12.37 3.61 7.84
CA CYS A 190 -12.51 3.33 9.27
C CYS A 190 -12.05 1.91 9.64
N ASN A 191 -12.06 0.97 8.69
CA ASN A 191 -11.77 -0.44 8.90
C ASN A 191 -10.76 -0.96 7.86
N PRO A 192 -9.49 -0.56 7.92
CA PRO A 192 -8.50 -0.88 6.89
C PRO A 192 -8.19 -2.39 6.78
N PHE A 193 -8.39 -3.15 7.87
CA PHE A 193 -8.26 -4.62 7.85
C PHE A 193 -9.27 -5.31 6.93
N GLU A 194 -10.41 -4.67 6.63
CA GLU A 194 -11.47 -5.23 5.79
C GLU A 194 -11.22 -5.02 4.29
N THR A 195 -10.09 -4.42 3.94
CA THR A 195 -9.66 -4.28 2.56
C THR A 195 -9.34 -5.66 2.00
N PRO A 196 -9.80 -5.98 0.77
CA PRO A 196 -9.42 -7.20 0.07
C PRO A 196 -7.90 -7.35 -0.02
N LEU A 197 -7.42 -8.59 -0.01
CA LEU A 197 -6.01 -8.87 -0.29
C LEU A 197 -5.70 -8.58 -1.76
N TYR A 198 -5.06 -7.44 -2.03
CA TYR A 198 -4.55 -7.09 -3.36
C TYR A 198 -3.18 -7.74 -3.60
N MET A 199 -3.18 -9.07 -3.62
CA MET A 199 -2.03 -9.95 -3.83
C MET A 199 -2.47 -11.24 -4.54
N ASP A 200 -1.65 -11.73 -5.49
CA ASP A 200 -1.82 -13.08 -6.01
C ASP A 200 -1.48 -14.12 -4.93
N GLY A 201 -2.03 -15.34 -5.04
CA GLY A 201 -1.89 -16.37 -4.01
C GLY A 201 -0.43 -16.76 -3.71
N ASP A 202 0.43 -16.83 -4.72
CA ASP A 202 1.86 -17.09 -4.56
C ASP A 202 2.57 -15.97 -3.79
N ILE A 203 2.17 -14.71 -4.01
CA ILE A 203 2.69 -13.56 -3.28
C ILE A 203 2.19 -13.57 -1.84
N VAL A 204 0.94 -13.97 -1.59
CA VAL A 204 0.39 -14.08 -0.23
C VAL A 204 1.25 -15.01 0.62
N ASP A 205 1.63 -16.19 0.12
CA ASP A 205 2.45 -17.15 0.87
C ASP A 205 3.84 -16.61 1.18
N VAL A 206 4.46 -15.90 0.23
CA VAL A 206 5.78 -15.28 0.42
C VAL A 206 5.72 -14.15 1.45
N VAL A 207 4.75 -13.25 1.32
CA VAL A 207 4.56 -12.13 2.24
C VAL A 207 4.24 -12.65 3.64
N PHE A 208 3.36 -13.65 3.74
CA PHE A 208 3.04 -14.32 5.00
C PHE A 208 4.31 -14.83 5.69
N LYS A 209 5.16 -15.56 4.96
CA LYS A 209 6.42 -16.08 5.51
C LYS A 209 7.37 -14.96 5.93
N MET A 210 7.53 -13.93 5.09
CA MET A 210 8.39 -12.78 5.40
C MET A 210 7.94 -12.06 6.67
N THR A 211 6.63 -11.81 6.80
CA THR A 211 6.04 -11.21 8.00
C THR A 211 6.25 -12.09 9.23
N PHE A 212 5.98 -13.39 9.13
CA PHE A 212 6.18 -14.31 10.24
C PHE A 212 7.65 -14.35 10.69
N ASP A 213 8.59 -14.51 9.75
CA ASP A 213 10.02 -14.53 10.01
C ASP A 213 10.50 -13.21 10.64
N PHE A 214 9.99 -12.07 10.18
CA PHE A 214 10.27 -10.75 10.77
C PHE A 214 9.82 -10.69 12.24
N LEU A 215 8.58 -11.08 12.52
CA LEU A 215 8.01 -11.03 13.87
C LEU A 215 8.74 -11.98 14.84
N VAL A 216 9.07 -13.20 14.40
CA VAL A 216 9.85 -14.17 15.19
C VAL A 216 11.27 -13.68 15.45
N ARG A 217 11.92 -12.97 14.51
CA ARG A 217 13.27 -12.41 14.71
C ARG A 217 13.28 -11.15 15.56
N SER A 218 12.25 -10.32 15.43
CA SER A 218 12.08 -9.09 16.23
C SER A 218 11.76 -9.37 17.70
N THR A 219 11.45 -10.62 18.01
CA THR A 219 11.29 -11.11 19.38
C THR A 219 12.68 -11.19 20.03
N PRO A 220 13.01 -10.34 21.02
CA PRO A 220 14.16 -10.62 21.88
C PRO A 220 14.04 -12.04 22.40
N ALA A 221 15.13 -12.81 22.34
CA ALA A 221 15.25 -14.08 23.03
C ALA A 221 14.87 -13.79 24.48
N SER A 222 13.66 -14.18 24.87
CA SER A 222 13.23 -14.09 26.26
C SER A 222 14.26 -14.91 27.03
N GLY A 223 15.12 -14.24 27.80
CA GLY A 223 15.86 -14.88 28.85
C GLY A 223 14.87 -15.70 29.65
N VAL A 224 15.28 -16.92 30.01
CA VAL A 224 14.53 -17.79 30.92
C VAL A 224 13.97 -16.92 32.05
N ASP A 225 12.65 -16.93 32.21
CA ASP A 225 12.00 -16.27 33.33
C ASP A 225 12.43 -17.04 34.58
N ILE A 226 13.42 -16.50 35.31
CA ILE A 226 13.96 -17.11 36.53
C ILE A 226 13.04 -16.84 37.74
N ASP A 227 11.99 -16.01 37.60
CA ASP A 227 11.25 -15.47 38.74
C ASP A 227 9.78 -15.93 38.83
N ALA A 228 9.49 -17.19 38.50
CA ALA A 228 8.17 -17.78 38.78
C ALA A 228 8.19 -19.21 39.39
N ASP A 229 9.36 -19.79 39.69
CA ASP A 229 9.46 -21.14 40.32
C ASP A 229 10.13 -21.12 41.71
N SER A 230 10.59 -19.97 42.19
CA SER A 230 11.36 -19.84 43.44
C SER A 230 10.51 -19.53 44.68
N LEU A 231 9.18 -19.43 44.57
CA LEU A 231 8.28 -19.20 45.71
C LEU A 231 7.40 -20.40 46.10
N GLU A 232 7.38 -21.50 45.34
CA GLU A 232 6.60 -22.71 45.70
C GLU A 232 7.43 -23.85 46.29
N ASN A 233 8.74 -23.67 46.53
CA ASN A 233 9.61 -24.72 47.04
C ASN A 233 10.25 -24.44 48.43
N SER A 234 9.57 -23.67 49.28
CA SER A 234 9.85 -23.69 50.72
C SER A 234 9.16 -24.90 51.36
N GLY A 235 9.95 -25.97 51.42
CA GLY A 235 9.58 -27.32 51.81
C GLY A 235 8.79 -27.46 53.11
N GLY A 236 8.03 -28.56 53.15
CA GLY A 236 7.27 -29.01 54.30
C GLY A 236 8.08 -29.09 55.58
N VAL A 237 7.50 -28.57 56.65
CA VAL A 237 7.98 -28.72 58.02
C VAL A 237 7.87 -30.20 58.43
N PRO A 238 8.96 -30.89 58.81
CA PRO A 238 8.85 -32.19 59.45
C PRO A 238 8.35 -32.01 60.89
N GLN A 239 7.19 -32.55 61.22
CA GLN A 239 6.80 -32.70 62.63
C GLN A 239 7.63 -33.80 63.28
N THR A 240 8.71 -33.42 63.98
CA THR A 240 9.36 -34.29 64.96
C THR A 240 8.46 -34.45 66.18
N LYS A 241 7.88 -35.65 66.34
CA LYS A 241 7.37 -36.14 67.62
C LYS A 241 8.55 -36.42 68.54
N ILE A 242 8.50 -35.93 69.78
CA ILE A 242 9.35 -36.38 70.87
C ILE A 242 8.42 -36.80 72.01
N ASN A 243 8.67 -38.00 72.54
CA ASN A 243 8.01 -38.60 73.70
C ASN A 243 8.28 -37.82 74.98
#